data_AF-A0A378F368-F1
#
_entry.id   AF-A0A378F368-F1
#
_cell.length_a   1.000
_cell.length_b   1.000
_cell.length_c   1.000
_cell.angle_alpha   90.00
_cell.angle_beta   90.00
_cell.angle_gamma   90.00
#
_symmetry.space_group_name_H-M   'P 1'
#
loop_
_entity.id
_entity.type
_entity.pdbx_description
1 polymer ?
#
loop_
_entity_poly.entity_id
_entity_poly.type
_entity_poly.pdbx_seq_one_letter_code
_entity_poly.pdbx_strand_id
1 'polypeptide(L)' 'MQVIRYSLLIHATSAIILIHAILIHMYMAFWVKGSIKGMIEGKVSRRWANKHHPRWYRDVERLEAMKESREGMK' A
#
# COMPACT_ATOMS: atom_id res chain seq x y z
N MET A 1 10.99 16.09 36.02
CA MET A 1 11.85 14.88 36.12
C MET A 1 11.15 13.60 35.63
N GLN A 2 9.96 13.23 36.14
CA GLN A 2 9.29 11.96 35.76
C GLN A 2 8.88 11.89 34.29
N VAL A 3 8.37 12.98 33.71
CA VAL A 3 7.95 13.03 32.29
C VAL A 3 9.09 12.63 31.35
N ILE A 4 10.30 13.16 31.55
CA ILE A 4 11.46 12.86 30.70
C ILE A 4 11.78 11.36 30.72
N ARG A 5 11.72 10.72 31.89
CA ARG A 5 11.97 9.27 32.03
C ARG A 5 10.93 8.44 31.26
N TYR A 6 9.65 8.77 31.42
CA TYR A 6 8.59 8.09 30.67
C TYR A 6 8.68 8.37 29.17
N SER A 7 9.00 9.61 28.76
CA SER A 7 9.20 9.98 27.37
C SER A 7 10.33 9.18 26.74
N LEU A 8 11.46 8.99 27.43
CA LEU A 8 12.58 8.18 26.92
C LEU A 8 12.18 6.71 26.75
N LEU A 9 11.49 6.14 27.74
CA LEU A 9 10.99 4.76 27.66
C LEU A 9 10.03 4.59 26.48
N ILE A 10 9.00 5.43 26.40
CA ILE A 10 7.98 5.37 25.34
C ILE A 10 8.61 5.62 23.98
N HIS A 11 9.53 6.58 23.85
CA HIS A 11 10.20 6.87 22.58
C HIS A 11 11.04 5.68 22.13
N ALA A 12 11.85 5.09 23.02
CA ALA A 12 12.68 3.93 22.69
C ALA A 12 11.81 2.73 22.29
N THR A 13 10.75 2.42 23.04
CA THR A 13 9.81 1.35 22.70
C THR A 13 9.11 1.61 21.37
N SER A 14 8.65 2.84 21.13
CA SER A 14 7.98 3.20 19.87
C SER A 14 8.92 3.11 18.68
N ALA A 15 10.18 3.53 18.84
CA ALA A 15 11.20 3.39 17.81
C ALA A 15 11.44 1.92 17.47
N ILE A 16 11.54 1.04 18.46
CA ILE A 16 11.68 -0.41 18.25
C ILE A 16 10.49 -0.97 17.46
N ILE A 17 9.27 -0.64 17.86
CA ILE A 17 8.05 -1.08 17.16
C ILE A 17 8.04 -0.59 15.71
N LEU A 18 8.35 0.69 15.49
CA LEU A 18 8.36 1.28 14.15
C LEU A 18 9.42 0.64 13.26
N ILE A 19 10.62 0.38 13.79
CA ILE A 19 11.69 -0.30 13.04
C ILE A 19 11.21 -1.69 12.60
N HIS A 20 10.61 -2.49 13.51
CA HIS A 20 10.08 -3.81 13.15
C HIS A 20 8.97 -3.72 12.11
N ALA A 21 8.05 -2.76 12.25
CA ALA A 21 6.98 -2.54 11.29
C ALA A 21 7.53 -2.20 9.89
N ILE A 22 8.56 -1.36 9.80
CA ILE A 22 9.22 -1.00 8.54
C ILE A 22 9.95 -2.20 7.94
N LEU A 23 10.67 -2.99 8.75
CA LEU A 23 11.35 -4.19 8.26
C LEU A 23 10.36 -5.19 7.65
N ILE A 24 9.25 -5.46 8.35
CA ILE A 24 8.17 -6.32 7.85
C ILE A 24 7.57 -5.71 6.57
N HIS A 25 7.29 -4.40 6.56
CA HIS A 25 6.73 -3.72 5.41
C HIS A 25 7.63 -3.83 4.15
N MET A 26 8.93 -3.58 4.30
CA MET A 26 9.92 -3.72 3.23
C MET A 26 9.99 -5.17 2.73
N TYR A 27 9.98 -6.14 3.65
CA TYR A 27 9.96 -7.55 3.31
C TYR A 27 8.71 -7.91 2.50
N MET A 28 7.52 -7.46 2.91
CA MET A 28 6.27 -7.70 2.17
C MET A 28 6.30 -7.09 0.77
N ALA A 29 6.84 -5.88 0.62
CA ALA A 29 6.99 -5.22 -0.68
C ALA A 29 7.96 -5.98 -1.61
N PHE A 30 9.02 -6.56 -1.05
CA PHE A 30 9.97 -7.39 -1.80
C PHE A 30 9.41 -8.78 -2.13
N TRP A 31 8.63 -9.37 -1.22
CA TRP A 31 8.02 -10.70 -1.39
C TRP A 31 6.93 -10.69 -2.45
N VAL A 32 6.02 -9.71 -2.40
CA VAL A 32 4.94 -9.56 -3.38
C VAL A 32 5.50 -8.97 -4.67
N LYS A 33 5.95 -9.84 -5.57
CA LYS A 33 6.60 -9.44 -6.82
C LYS A 33 5.73 -8.49 -7.65
N GLY A 34 6.34 -7.42 -8.13
CA GLY A 34 5.67 -6.33 -8.86
C GLY A 34 5.25 -5.15 -7.98
N SER A 35 5.19 -5.30 -6.65
CA SER A 35 4.80 -4.20 -5.75
C SER A 35 5.77 -3.02 -5.76
N ILE A 36 7.08 -3.27 -5.68
CA ILE A 36 8.10 -2.20 -5.72
C ILE A 36 8.05 -1.44 -7.06
N LYS A 37 7.94 -2.17 -8.17
CA LYS A 37 7.79 -1.57 -9.51
C LYS A 37 6.53 -0.69 -9.58
N GLY A 38 5.42 -1.18 -9.02
CA GLY A 38 4.17 -0.42 -8.93
C GLY A 38 4.28 0.85 -8.09
N MET A 39 5.09 0.84 -7.03
CA MET A 39 5.36 2.03 -6.20
C MET A 39 6.21 3.07 -6.93
N ILE A 40 7.25 2.63 -7.66
CA ILE A 40 8.19 3.54 -8.35
C ILE A 40 7.58 4.09 -9.65
N GLU A 41 6.98 3.24 -10.47
CA GLU A 41 6.43 3.63 -11.78
C GLU A 41 4.96 4.08 -11.71
N GLY A 42 4.31 3.88 -10.57
CA GLY A 42 2.92 4.28 -10.32
C GLY A 42 1.85 3.41 -11.01
N LYS A 43 2.24 2.28 -11.63
CA LYS A 43 1.31 1.39 -12.36
C LYS A 43 1.57 -0.09 -12.04
N VAL A 44 0.49 -0.87 -11.97
CA VAL A 44 0.53 -2.32 -11.77
C VAL A 44 -0.15 -3.06 -12.92
N SER A 45 0.28 -4.29 -13.19
CA SER A 45 -0.40 -5.13 -14.20
C SER A 45 -1.80 -5.52 -13.74
N ARG A 46 -2.75 -5.66 -14.69
CA ARG A 46 -4.12 -6.15 -14.43
C ARG A 46 -4.11 -7.50 -13.70
N ARG A 47 -3.21 -8.42 -14.09
CA ARG A 47 -3.06 -9.73 -13.43
C ARG A 47 -2.64 -9.62 -11.97
N TRP A 48 -1.71 -8.71 -11.65
CA TRP A 48 -1.30 -8.45 -10.27
C TRP A 48 -2.46 -7.88 -9.45
N ALA A 49 -3.16 -6.90 -10.00
CA ALA A 49 -4.32 -6.28 -9.36
C ALA A 49 -5.42 -7.31 -9.06
N ASN A 50 -5.76 -8.17 -10.02
CA ASN A 50 -6.75 -9.23 -9.83
C ASN A 50 -6.31 -10.26 -8.76
N LYS A 51 -5.02 -10.63 -8.72
CA LYS A 51 -4.50 -11.62 -7.76
C LYS A 51 -4.40 -11.08 -6.33
N HIS A 52 -3.87 -9.87 -6.16
CA HIS A 52 -3.53 -9.32 -4.83
C HIS A 52 -4.58 -8.36 -4.30
N HIS A 53 -5.36 -7.70 -5.17
CA HIS A 53 -6.40 -6.75 -4.79
C HIS A 53 -7.67 -6.93 -5.65
N PRO A 54 -8.32 -8.12 -5.62
CA PRO A 54 -9.41 -8.46 -6.53
C PRO A 54 -10.62 -7.51 -6.43
N ARG A 55 -10.93 -7.03 -5.22
CA ARG A 55 -12.03 -6.07 -5.02
C ARG A 55 -11.74 -4.73 -5.71
N TRP A 56 -10.57 -4.15 -5.43
CA TRP A 56 -10.14 -2.90 -6.04
C TRP A 56 -10.07 -3.01 -7.57
N TYR A 57 -9.55 -4.12 -8.10
CA TYR A 57 -9.49 -4.36 -9.54
C TYR A 57 -10.88 -4.31 -10.20
N ARG A 58 -11.89 -5.00 -9.63
CA ARG A 58 -13.27 -4.97 -10.14
C ARG A 58 -13.89 -3.58 -10.07
N ASP A 59 -13.59 -2.83 -9.01
CA ASP A 59 -14.10 -1.47 -8.86
C ASP A 59 -13.52 -0.54 -9.93
N VAL A 60 -12.22 -0.66 -10.23
CA VAL A 60 -11.56 0.09 -11.32
C VAL A 60 -12.13 -0.28 -12.69
N GLU A 61 -12.28 -1.57 -13.01
CA GLU A 61 -12.85 -2.00 -14.30
C GLU A 61 -14.28 -1.46 -14.51
N ARG A 62 -15.10 -1.48 -13.46
CA ARG A 62 -16.44 -0.90 -13.52
C ARG A 62 -16.40 0.60 -13.82
N LEU A 63 -15.51 1.34 -13.15
CA LEU A 63 -15.36 2.77 -13.35
C LEU A 63 -14.85 3.11 -14.75
N GLU A 64 -13.95 2.31 -15.32
CA GLU A 64 -13.48 2.45 -16.71
C GLU A 64 -14.65 2.25 -17.68
N ALA A 65 -15.42 1.16 -17.55
CA ALA A 65 -16.57 0.90 -18.40
C ALA A 65 -17.66 1.99 -18.32
N MET A 66 -17.91 2.54 -17.13
CA MET A 66 -18.83 3.67 -16.93
C MET A 66 -18.34 4.97 -17.58
N LYS A 67 -17.03 5.21 -17.61
CA LYS A 67 -16.45 6.37 -18.29
C LYS A 67 -16.59 6.23 -19.80
N GLU A 68 -16.25 5.07 -20.35
CA GLU A 68 -16.37 4.76 -21.78
C GLU A 68 -17.82 4.90 -22.26
N SER A 69 -18.80 4.36 -21.52
CA SER A 69 -20.22 4.51 -21.87
C SER A 69 -20.70 5.95 -21.83
N ARG A 70 -20.23 6.75 -20.85
CA ARG A 70 -20.57 8.17 -20.76
C ARG A 70 -19.95 9.01 -21.86
N GLU A 71 -18.72 8.70 -22.27
CA GLU A 71 -18.05 9.40 -23.37
C GLU A 71 -18.66 9.04 -24.72
N GLY A 72 -19.06 7.79 -24.94
CA GLY A 72 -19.78 7.39 -26.16
C GLY A 72 -21.23 7.93 -26.25
N MET A 73 -21.80 8.42 -25.15
CA MET A 73 -23.09 9.13 -25.15
C MET A 73 -22.99 10.64 -25.47
N LYS A 74 -21.78 11.21 -25.42
CA LYS A 74 -21.52 12.61 -25.81
C LYS A 74 -21.27 12.71 -27.30
#